data_AF-A0A523UJS9-F1
#
_entry.id   AF-A0A523UJS9-F1
#
_cell.length_a   1.000
_cell.length_b   1.000
_cell.length_c   1.000
_cell.angle_alpha   90.00
_cell.angle_beta   90.00
_cell.angle_gamma   90.00
#
_symmetry.space_group_name_H-M   'P 1'
#
loop_
_entity.id
_entity.type
_entity.pdbx_description
1 polymer ?
#
loop_
_entity_poly.entity_id
_entity_poly.type
_entity_poly.pdbx_seq_one_letter_code
_entity_poly.pdbx_strand_id
1 'polypeptide(L)' 'MEQQPLEQEIWNEQAIMELLGINRKQLDHLRLEKGFPCVRLGRTVRVYLANEVLDFVKQVAGRR' A
#
# COMPACT_ATOMS: atom_id res chain seq x y z
N MET A 1 4.76 -23.75 -14.53
CA MET A 1 3.73 -22.72 -14.33
C MET A 1 4.42 -21.39 -14.52
N GLU A 2 4.29 -20.78 -15.69
CA GLU A 2 4.75 -19.40 -15.88
C GLU A 2 3.72 -18.53 -15.18
N GLN A 3 4.04 -18.14 -13.94
CA GLN A 3 3.24 -17.22 -13.14
C GLN A 3 3.25 -15.87 -13.86
N GLN A 4 2.10 -15.20 -13.93
CA GLN A 4 1.95 -13.87 -14.53
C GLN A 4 3.13 -12.95 -14.13
N PRO A 5 3.60 -12.04 -15.00
CA PRO A 5 4.55 -11.03 -14.57
C PRO A 5 3.93 -10.30 -13.35
N LEU A 6 4.70 -10.27 -12.26
CA LEU A 6 4.37 -9.80 -10.90
C LEU A 6 4.06 -8.28 -10.85
N GLU A 7 3.53 -7.69 -11.91
CA GLU A 7 3.39 -6.24 -12.09
C GLU A 7 2.19 -5.67 -11.34
N GLN A 8 1.38 -6.50 -10.69
CA GLN A 8 0.31 -6.06 -9.78
C GLN A 8 0.14 -7.02 -8.62
N GLU A 9 1.18 -7.20 -7.80
CA GLU A 9 0.98 -7.88 -6.52
C GLU A 9 -0.01 -7.05 -5.68
N ILE A 10 -1.17 -7.65 -5.39
CA ILE A 10 -2.25 -7.03 -4.63
C ILE A 10 -2.14 -7.46 -3.18
N TRP A 11 -1.89 -6.49 -2.31
CA TRP A 11 -1.72 -6.69 -0.88
C TRP A 11 -3.00 -6.29 -0.15
N ASN A 12 -3.36 -7.03 0.89
CA ASN A 12 -4.41 -6.63 1.81
C ASN A 12 -3.86 -5.68 2.89
N GLU A 13 -4.74 -5.15 3.74
CA GLU A 13 -4.32 -4.22 4.80
C GLU A 13 -3.32 -4.81 5.78
N GLN A 14 -3.47 -6.09 6.13
CA GLN A 14 -2.56 -6.76 7.07
C GLN A 14 -1.16 -6.89 6.46
N ALA A 15 -1.07 -7.35 5.22
CA ALA A 15 0.19 -7.55 4.53
C ALA A 15 0.96 -6.23 4.38
N ILE A 16 0.28 -5.10 4.10
CA ILE A 16 0.93 -3.78 4.05
C ILE A 16 1.38 -3.29 5.42
N MET A 17 0.60 -3.54 6.48
CA MET A 17 1.02 -3.20 7.82
C MET A 17 2.28 -3.96 8.23
N GLU A 18 2.34 -5.26 7.91
CA GLU A 18 3.51 -6.10 8.15
C GLU A 18 4.71 -5.65 7.32
N LEU A 19 4.52 -5.41 6.02
CA LEU A 19 5.59 -4.96 5.11
C LEU A 19 6.24 -3.64 5.56
N LEU A 20 5.43 -2.68 5.99
CA LEU A 20 5.90 -1.36 6.41
C LEU A 20 6.29 -1.31 7.90
N GLY A 21 6.01 -2.36 8.67
CA GLY A 21 6.24 -2.38 10.11
C GLY A 21 5.39 -1.36 10.87
N ILE A 22 4.16 -1.10 10.41
CA ILE A 22 3.25 -0.09 10.97
C ILE A 22 1.96 -0.70 11.50
N ASN A 23 1.32 0.00 12.41
CA ASN A 23 -0.01 -0.37 12.91
C ASN A 23 -1.14 0.33 12.14
N ARG A 24 -2.37 -0.08 12.46
CA ARG A 24 -3.59 0.45 11.83
C ARG A 24 -3.70 1.98 11.91
N LYS A 25 -3.41 2.56 13.08
CA LYS A 25 -3.51 4.02 13.30
C LYS A 25 -2.54 4.78 12.41
N GLN A 26 -1.32 4.27 12.25
CA GLN A 26 -0.33 4.84 11.35
C GLN A 26 -0.74 4.70 9.88
N LEU A 27 -1.27 3.54 9.50
CA LEU A 27 -1.76 3.33 8.13
C LEU A 27 -2.96 4.24 7.81
N ASP A 28 -3.89 4.44 8.75
CA ASP A 28 -4.99 5.38 8.57
C ASP A 28 -4.50 6.83 8.48
N HIS A 29 -3.50 7.22 9.28
CA HIS A 29 -2.85 8.53 9.14
C HIS A 29 -2.22 8.72 7.75
N LEU A 30 -1.49 7.72 7.24
CA LEU A 30 -0.91 7.77 5.90
C LEU A 30 -1.99 7.95 4.81
N ARG A 31 -3.12 7.26 4.93
CA ARG A 31 -4.25 7.38 3.98
C ARG A 31 -4.90 8.76 4.03
N LEU A 32 -5.18 9.26 5.23
CA LEU A 32 -5.95 10.50 5.43
C LEU A 32 -5.11 11.76 5.18
N GLU A 33 -3.86 11.77 5.67
CA GLU A 33 -3.04 12.98 5.73
C GLU A 33 -1.94 13.02 4.66
N LYS A 34 -1.52 11.86 4.17
CA LYS A 34 -0.39 11.74 3.22
C LYS A 34 -0.78 11.23 1.84
N GLY A 35 -2.05 10.88 1.64
CA GLY A 35 -2.55 10.39 0.35
C GLY A 35 -2.00 9.01 -0.03
N PHE A 36 -1.77 8.14 0.95
CA PHE A 36 -1.24 6.80 0.71
C PHE A 36 -2.15 5.99 -0.23
N PRO A 37 -1.60 5.39 -1.31
CA PRO A 37 -2.39 4.78 -2.37
C PRO A 37 -3.15 3.56 -1.84
N CYS A 38 -4.43 3.47 -2.18
CA CYS A 38 -5.25 2.29 -1.92
C CYS A 38 -6.45 2.23 -2.87
N VAL A 39 -6.83 1.02 -3.23
CA VAL A 39 -8.07 0.74 -3.98
C VAL A 39 -9.10 0.21 -3.00
N ARG A 40 -10.32 0.77 -3.05
CA ARG A 40 -11.45 0.29 -2.24
C ARG A 40 -12.23 -0.78 -3.01
N LEU A 41 -12.38 -1.94 -2.39
CA LEU A 41 -13.27 -3.00 -2.85
C LEU A 41 -14.55 -2.93 -2.00
N GLY A 42 -15.57 -2.26 -2.53
CA GLY A 42 -16.82 -2.01 -1.80
C GLY A 42 -16.64 -0.98 -0.66
N ARG A 43 -17.32 -1.21 0.47
CA ARG A 43 -17.40 -0.22 1.57
C ARG A 43 -16.24 -0.30 2.56
N THR A 44 -15.77 -1.50 2.86
CA THR A 44 -14.86 -1.74 4.00
C THR A 44 -13.50 -2.29 3.60
N VAL A 45 -13.41 -2.97 2.46
CA VAL A 45 -12.16 -3.63 2.05
C VAL A 45 -11.29 -2.65 1.28
N ARG A 46 -10.01 -2.63 1.63
CA ARG A 46 -8.97 -1.87 0.92
C ARG A 46 -7.86 -2.82 0.53
N VAL A 47 -7.38 -2.65 -0.69
CA VAL A 47 -6.24 -3.37 -1.23
C VAL A 47 -5.21 -2.38 -1.76
N TYR A 48 -3.98 -2.87 -1.90
CA TYR A 48 -2.80 -2.08 -2.21
C TYR A 48 -2.09 -2.70 -3.38
N LEU A 49 -1.82 -1.89 -4.39
CA LEU A 49 -0.95 -2.31 -5.48
C LEU A 49 0.49 -2.07 -5.05
N ALA A 50 1.31 -3.12 -5.07
CA ALA A 50 2.68 -3.05 -4.57
C ALA A 50 3.52 -1.97 -5.28
N ASN A 51 3.32 -1.78 -6.59
CA ASN A 51 3.98 -0.76 -7.37
C ASN A 51 3.62 0.67 -6.91
N GLU A 52 2.34 0.97 -6.70
CA GLU A 52 1.90 2.29 -6.22
C GLU A 52 2.43 2.58 -4.81
N VAL A 53 2.42 1.58 -3.93
CA VAL A 53 3.00 1.69 -2.58
C VAL A 53 4.51 1.95 -2.67
N LEU A 54 5.22 1.22 -3.53
CA LEU A 54 6.66 1.40 -3.73
C LEU A 54 6.98 2.81 -4.26
N ASP A 55 6.23 3.29 -5.24
CA ASP A 55 6.41 4.63 -5.81
C ASP A 55 6.13 5.72 -4.79
N PHE A 56 5.09 5.55 -3.97
CA PHE A 56 4.82 6.45 -2.85
C PHE A 56 6.00 6.50 -1.87
N VAL A 57 6.52 5.34 -1.46
CA VAL A 57 7.65 5.26 -0.51
C VAL A 57 8.89 5.94 -1.10
N LYS A 58 9.20 5.71 -2.38
CA LYS A 58 10.32 6.38 -3.07
C LYS A 58 10.15 7.90 -3.09
N GLN A 59 8.95 8.40 -3.38
CA GLN A 59 8.66 9.83 -3.38
C GLN A 59 8.83 10.47 -1.99
N VAL A 60 8.41 9.77 -0.93
CA VAL A 60 8.56 10.28 0.45
C VAL A 60 10.02 10.23 0.89
N ALA A 61 10.75 9.16 0.56
CA ALA A 61 12.15 9.00 0.93
C ALA A 61 13.08 9.97 0.17
N GLY A 62 12.79 10.25 -1.10
CA GLY A 62 13.58 11.17 -1.94
C GLY A 62 13.34 12.66 -1.69
N ARG A 63 12.42 13.03 -0.79
CA ARG A 63 12.17 14.43 -0.38
C ARG A 63 12.96 14.86 0.86
N ARG A 64 13.90 14.03 1.33
CA ARG A 64 14.80 14.35 2.45
C ARG A 64 16.10 14.98 1.98
#